data_AF-A0AB39WSQ2-F1
#
_entry.id   AF-A0AB39WSQ2-F1
#
_cell.length_a   1.000
_cell.length_b   1.000
_cell.length_c   1.000
_cell.angle_alpha   90.00
_cell.angle_beta   90.00
_cell.angle_gamma   90.00
#
_symmetry.space_group_name_H-M   'P 1'
#
loop_
_entity.id
_entity.type
_entity.pdbx_description
1 polymer ?
#
loop_
_entity_poly.entity_id
_entity_poly.type
_entity_poly.pdbx_seq_one_letter_code
_entity_poly.pdbx_strand_id
1 'polypeptide(L)'
;MNTYGERLRKERLRLKMTQAQLADAGGVGRHAQSCYERDITLPRADYLSAITLLGIDVVFIITGRRILYSGAPALLRGNSHD
;
A
#
# COMPACT_ATOMS: atom_id res chain seq x y z
N MET A 1 -18.04 -5.97 2.22
CA MET A 1 -17.61 -7.29 1.71
C MET A 1 -16.12 -7.12 1.45
N ASN A 2 -15.20 -7.77 2.16
CA ASN A 2 -13.79 -7.34 2.21
C ASN A 2 -13.05 -7.52 0.86
N THR A 3 -13.33 -6.66 -0.13
CA THR A 3 -12.78 -6.68 -1.49
C THR A 3 -11.39 -6.05 -1.54
N TYR A 4 -10.76 -6.10 -2.71
CA TYR A 4 -9.48 -5.45 -2.95
C TYR A 4 -9.58 -3.93 -2.72
N GLY A 5 -10.59 -3.30 -3.33
CA GLY A 5 -10.84 -1.86 -3.24
C GLY A 5 -11.15 -1.40 -1.83
N GLU A 6 -11.94 -2.18 -1.07
CA GLU A 6 -12.19 -1.89 0.35
C GLU A 6 -10.90 -1.93 1.18
N ARG A 7 -10.00 -2.90 0.92
CA ARG A 7 -8.73 -3.01 1.64
C ARG A 7 -7.76 -1.89 1.29
N LEU A 8 -7.68 -1.51 0.00
CA LEU A 8 -6.90 -0.36 -0.46
C LEU A 8 -7.39 0.94 0.22
N ARG A 9 -8.71 1.16 0.24
CA ARG A 9 -9.32 2.31 0.92
C ARG A 9 -9.03 2.32 2.42
N LYS A 10 -9.11 1.16 3.09
CA LYS A 10 -8.79 1.04 4.52
C LYS A 10 -7.35 1.46 4.81
N GLU A 11 -6.38 0.97 4.04
CA GLU A 11 -4.98 1.33 4.24
C GLU A 11 -4.70 2.81 3.92
N ARG A 12 -5.31 3.36 2.87
CA ARG A 12 -5.23 4.80 2.59
C ARG A 12 -5.73 5.64 3.77
N LEU A 13 -6.91 5.28 4.29
CA LEU A 13 -7.53 6.01 5.41
C LEU A 13 -6.74 5.83 6.71
N ARG A 14 -6.10 4.67 6.93
CA ARG A 14 -5.20 4.43 8.07
C ARG A 14 -4.05 5.44 8.08
N LEU A 15 -3.54 5.80 6.90
CA LEU A 15 -2.50 6.83 6.74
C LEU A 15 -3.05 8.26 6.63
N LYS A 16 -4.36 8.47 6.80
CA LYS A 16 -5.04 9.78 6.69
C LYS A 16 -4.81 10.49 5.34
N MET A 17 -4.60 9.73 4.26
CA MET A 17 -4.39 10.28 2.93
C MET A 17 -5.71 10.47 2.18
N THR A 18 -5.79 11.52 1.37
CA THR A 18 -6.86 11.70 0.37
C THR A 18 -6.65 10.79 -0.85
N GLN A 19 -7.68 10.60 -1.67
CA GLN A 19 -7.54 9.84 -2.93
C GLN A 19 -6.54 10.50 -3.89
N ALA A 20 -6.47 11.84 -3.92
CA ALA A 20 -5.50 12.56 -4.76
C ALA A 20 -4.07 12.27 -4.31
N GLN A 21 -3.78 12.40 -3.00
CA GLN A 21 -2.44 12.16 -2.47
C GLN A 21 -1.93 10.74 -2.72
N LEU A 22 -2.79 9.72 -2.58
CA LEU A 22 -2.37 8.34 -2.85
C LEU A 22 -2.23 8.08 -4.36
N ALA A 23 -3.09 8.71 -5.18
CA ALA A 23 -2.98 8.63 -6.64
C ALA A 23 -1.65 9.21 -7.14
N ASP A 24 -1.31 10.41 -6.65
CA ASP A 24 -0.07 11.12 -7.02
C ASP A 24 1.16 10.29 -6.65
N ALA A 25 1.16 9.70 -5.44
CA ALA A 25 2.23 8.80 -5.01
C ALA A 25 2.33 7.52 -5.85
N GLY A 26 1.20 7.01 -6.34
CA GLY A 26 1.13 5.88 -7.24
C GLY A 26 1.40 6.21 -8.71
N GLY A 27 1.68 7.47 -9.05
CA GLY A 27 1.90 7.92 -10.43
C GLY A 27 0.65 7.85 -11.32
N VAL A 28 -0.55 7.89 -10.71
CA VAL A 28 -1.83 7.79 -11.41
C VAL A 28 -2.74 8.98 -11.11
N GLY A 29 -3.78 9.19 -11.92
CA GLY A 29 -4.78 10.21 -11.63
C GLY A 29 -5.74 9.82 -10.50
N ARG A 30 -6.28 10.81 -9.77
CA ARG A 30 -7.33 10.62 -8.73
C ARG A 30 -8.52 9.77 -9.19
N HIS A 31 -8.91 9.85 -10.46
CA HIS A 31 -9.98 9.01 -11.02
C HIS A 31 -9.62 7.52 -10.96
N ALA A 32 -8.38 7.17 -11.33
CA ALA A 32 -7.88 5.78 -11.26
C ALA A 32 -7.92 5.26 -9.81
N GLN A 33 -7.51 6.08 -8.84
CA GLN A 33 -7.63 5.73 -7.42
C GLN A 33 -9.07 5.41 -7.00
N SER A 34 -10.02 6.23 -7.44
CA SER A 34 -11.45 5.99 -7.17
C SER A 34 -11.94 4.68 -7.81
N CYS A 35 -11.51 4.39 -9.05
CA CYS A 35 -11.82 3.12 -9.71
C CYS A 35 -11.25 1.91 -8.96
N TYR A 36 -10.02 2.01 -8.46
CA TYR A 36 -9.38 0.94 -7.69
C TYR A 36 -10.13 0.67 -6.37
N GLU A 37 -10.52 1.72 -5.65
CA GLU A 37 -11.25 1.61 -4.38
C GLU A 37 -12.69 1.10 -4.54
N ARG A 38 -13.21 1.09 -5.77
CA ARG A 38 -14.54 0.59 -6.15
C ARG A 38 -14.49 -0.74 -6.90
N ASP A 39 -13.31 -1.37 -6.97
CA ASP A 39 -13.08 -2.62 -7.69
C ASP A 39 -13.46 -2.56 -9.20
N ILE A 40 -13.46 -1.37 -9.82
CA ILE A 40 -13.77 -1.19 -11.25
C ILE A 40 -12.58 -1.61 -12.11
N THR A 41 -11.38 -1.24 -11.68
CA THR A 41 -10.12 -1.63 -12.30
C THR A 41 -9.14 -2.04 -11.20
N LEU A 42 -8.11 -2.79 -11.57
CA LEU A 42 -7.03 -3.16 -10.66
C LEU A 42 -5.78 -2.34 -10.99
N PRO A 43 -5.02 -1.86 -9.99
CA PRO A 43 -3.76 -1.20 -10.24
C PRO A 43 -2.70 -2.21 -10.70
N ARG A 44 -1.72 -1.70 -11.42
CA ARG A 44 -0.54 -2.46 -11.83
C ARG A 44 0.49 -2.55 -10.70
N ALA A 45 1.47 -3.43 -10.89
CA ALA A 45 2.52 -3.69 -9.92
C ALA A 45 3.41 -2.47 -9.62
N ASP A 46 3.61 -1.57 -10.60
CA ASP A 46 4.33 -0.30 -10.43
C ASP A 46 3.65 0.62 -9.40
N TYR A 47 2.33 0.83 -9.55
CA TYR A 47 1.52 1.56 -8.57
C TYR A 47 1.65 0.94 -7.16
N LEU A 48 1.58 -0.40 -7.07
CA LEU A 48 1.70 -1.10 -5.79
C LEU A 48 3.08 -0.94 -5.15
N SER A 49 4.14 -1.01 -5.96
CA SER A 49 5.51 -0.77 -5.48
C SER A 49 5.66 0.64 -4.91
N ALA A 50 5.08 1.64 -5.58
CA ALA A 50 5.20 3.04 -5.16
C ALA A 50 4.46 3.31 -3.84
N ILE A 51 3.22 2.83 -3.69
CA ILE A 51 2.47 3.06 -2.45
C ILE A 51 2.99 2.24 -1.27
N THR A 52 3.69 1.12 -1.50
CA THR A 52 4.35 0.35 -0.44
C THR A 52 5.37 1.20 0.32
N LEU A 53 6.08 2.10 -0.39
CA LEU A 53 7.06 3.01 0.20
C LEU A 53 6.44 4.02 1.17
N LEU A 54 5.13 4.27 1.08
CA LEU A 54 4.39 5.11 2.02
C LEU A 54 3.95 4.36 3.28
N GLY A 55 4.29 3.06 3.39
CA GLY A 55 3.86 2.21 4.49
C GLY A 55 2.45 1.66 4.33
N ILE A 56 1.90 1.64 3.10
CA ILE A 56 0.69 0.88 2.79
C ILE A 56 0.99 -0.62 2.83
N ASP A 57 0.16 -1.40 3.53
CA ASP A 57 0.29 -2.85 3.56
C ASP A 57 -0.28 -3.49 2.28
N VAL A 58 0.54 -3.56 1.23
CA VAL A 58 0.14 -4.16 -0.06
C VAL A 58 -0.16 -5.65 0.06
N VAL A 59 0.50 -6.37 0.97
CA VAL A 59 0.21 -7.79 1.18
C VAL A 59 -1.20 -7.96 1.74
N PHE A 60 -1.61 -7.12 2.70
CA PHE A 60 -2.99 -7.08 3.17
C PHE A 60 -3.97 -6.72 2.05
N ILE A 61 -3.65 -5.75 1.19
CA ILE A 61 -4.52 -5.37 0.06
C ILE A 61 -4.74 -6.54 -0.89
N ILE A 62 -3.70 -7.30 -1.23
CA ILE A 62 -3.82 -8.43 -2.17
C ILE A 62 -4.47 -9.64 -1.50
N THR A 63 -4.01 -10.01 -0.31
CA THR A 63 -4.33 -11.31 0.31
C THR A 63 -5.47 -11.26 1.32
N GLY A 64 -5.83 -10.08 1.81
CA GLY A 64 -6.75 -9.90 2.93
C GLY A 64 -6.18 -10.29 4.30
N ARG A 65 -4.93 -10.76 4.37
CA ARG A 65 -4.27 -11.17 5.61
C ARG A 65 -3.31 -10.08 6.05
N ARG A 66 -3.48 -9.57 7.27
CA ARG A 66 -2.46 -8.70 7.88
C ARG A 66 -1.30 -9.59 8.30
N ILE A 67 -0.13 -9.31 7.75
CA ILE A 67 1.09 -9.90 8.29
C ILE A 67 1.41 -9.10 9.54
N LEU A 68 1.35 -9.76 10.69
CA LEU A 68 1.98 -9.21 11.89
C LEU A 68 3.49 -9.27 11.62
N TYR A 69 4.09 -8.13 11.31
CA TYR A 69 5.52 -7.98 11.43
C TYR A 69 5.85 -8.08 12.92
N SER A 70 6.07 -9.31 13.39
CA SER A 70 6.63 -9.56 14.71
C SER A 70 7.96 -8.81 14.77
N GLY A 71 8.06 -7.86 15.68
CA GLY A 71 8.99 -6.75 15.61
C GLY A 71 10.47 -7.15 15.53
N ALA A 72 11.15 -6.65 14.52
CA ALA A 72 12.26 -5.71 14.63
C ALA A 72 12.70 -5.36 13.20
N PRO A 73 13.11 -4.11 12.90
CA PRO A 73 14.04 -3.94 11.79
C PRO A 73 15.24 -4.81 12.15
N ALA A 74 15.63 -5.72 11.26
CA ALA A 74 16.95 -6.31 11.35
C ALA A 74 17.91 -5.13 11.40
N LEU A 75 18.40 -4.81 12.61
CA LEU A 75 19.50 -3.89 12.78
C LEU A 75 20.56 -4.43 11.84
N LEU A 76 20.83 -3.68 10.78
CA LEU A 76 22.05 -3.78 10.02
C LEU A 76 23.16 -3.54 11.04
N ARG A 77 23.56 -4.61 11.75
CA ARG A 77 24.87 -4.68 12.37
C ARG A 77 25.81 -4.55 11.19
N GLY A 78 26.38 -3.35 11.05
CA GLY A 78 27.56 -3.18 10.25
C GLY A 78 28.56 -4.22 10.74
N ASN A 79 28.83 -5.21 9.91
CA ASN A 79 30.04 -5.98 10.04
C ASN A 79 31.17 -5.06 9.59
N SER A 80 31.57 -4.15 10.47
CA SER A 80 32.94 -3.67 10.51
C SER A 80 33.80 -4.86 10.93
N HIS A 81 34.24 -5.63 9.95
CA HIS A 81 35.49 -6.37 10.09
C HIS A 81 36.59 -5.46 9.56
N ASP A 82 37.58 -5.25 10.43
CA ASP A 82 38.90 -4.70 10.13
C ASP A 82 39.50 -5.22 8.81
#